data_AF-F7RQI7-F1
#
_entry.id   AF-F7RQI7-F1
#
_cell.length_a   1.000
_cell.length_b   1.000
_cell.length_c   1.000
_cell.angle_alpha   90.00
_cell.angle_beta   90.00
_cell.angle_gamma   90.00
#
_symmetry.space_group_name_H-M   'P 1'
#
loop_
_entity.id
_entity.type
_entity.pdbx_description
1 polymer ?
#
loop_
_entity_poly.entity_id
_entity_poly.type
_entity_poly.pdbx_seq_one_letter_code
_entity_poly.pdbx_strand_id
1 'polypeptide(L)'
;MGSMLNVLPQLTFTLGDWVLHKDIRMSGIEKRRRLHWRETDMQNREIIGRWLDERPLLGDKITLYKEDGKYFLETWFSDGCHSLDEVRMTDIPEGRKVEDVGGNFFGEYFLVTASLQLQFCNEQGCYFQVDKLMADIDFNQRVA
;
A
#
# COMPACT_ATOMS: atom_id res chain seq x y z
N MET A 1 -62.85 -1.45 3.07
CA MET A 1 -61.63 -1.53 3.92
C MET A 1 -61.03 -2.91 3.75
N GLY A 2 -59.71 -3.02 3.61
CA GLY A 2 -58.99 -4.30 3.50
C GLY A 2 -57.87 -4.27 2.47
N SER A 3 -56.86 -3.41 2.69
CA SER A 3 -55.64 -3.34 1.87
C SER A 3 -54.86 -4.66 1.96
N MET A 4 -54.49 -5.24 0.82
CA MET A 4 -53.58 -6.39 0.76
C MET A 4 -52.14 -5.89 0.93
N LEU A 5 -51.61 -5.97 2.15
CA LEU A 5 -50.19 -5.83 2.43
C LEU A 5 -49.50 -7.16 2.11
N ASN A 6 -48.69 -7.18 1.05
CA ASN A 6 -47.76 -8.26 0.79
C ASN A 6 -46.74 -8.32 1.94
N VAL A 7 -46.85 -9.37 2.74
CA VAL A 7 -45.91 -9.67 3.82
C VAL A 7 -44.63 -10.21 3.17
N LEU A 8 -43.51 -9.51 3.38
CA LEU A 8 -42.17 -9.99 3.04
C LEU A 8 -41.96 -11.41 3.60
N PRO A 9 -41.39 -12.35 2.82
CA PRO A 9 -41.01 -13.64 3.38
C PRO A 9 -39.95 -13.40 4.46
N GLN A 10 -40.21 -13.94 5.64
CA GLN A 10 -39.27 -13.93 6.77
C GLN A 10 -37.98 -14.59 6.29
N LEU A 11 -36.91 -13.79 6.19
CA LEU A 11 -35.55 -14.28 6.03
C LEU A 11 -35.22 -15.10 7.27
N THR A 12 -35.41 -16.40 7.14
CA THR A 12 -34.88 -17.40 8.07
C THR A 12 -33.37 -17.36 7.90
N PHE A 13 -32.73 -16.58 8.75
CA PHE A 13 -31.28 -16.63 8.93
C PHE A 13 -30.94 -18.01 9.48
N THR A 14 -30.66 -18.95 8.59
CA THR A 14 -29.95 -20.18 8.96
C THR A 14 -28.58 -19.71 9.44
N LEU A 15 -28.31 -19.89 10.74
CA LEU A 15 -26.97 -19.83 11.34
C LEU A 15 -26.08 -20.86 10.64
N GLY A 16 -25.60 -20.52 9.45
CA GLY A 16 -24.46 -21.15 8.83
C GLY A 16 -23.24 -20.70 9.61
N ASP A 17 -22.57 -21.66 10.23
CA ASP A 17 -21.34 -21.49 10.99
C ASP A 17 -20.40 -20.49 10.30
N TRP A 18 -20.26 -19.31 10.90
CA TRP A 18 -19.11 -18.47 10.68
C TRP A 18 -17.91 -19.19 11.27
N VAL A 19 -17.23 -19.98 10.44
CA VAL A 19 -15.90 -20.53 10.76
C VAL A 19 -14.89 -19.38 10.67
N LEU A 20 -14.98 -18.43 11.59
CA LEU A 20 -13.84 -17.63 12.01
C LEU A 20 -12.98 -18.53 12.90
N HIS A 21 -11.69 -18.60 12.60
CA HIS A 21 -10.63 -19.39 13.25
C HIS A 21 -10.34 -20.80 12.70
N LYS A 22 -9.93 -20.88 11.43
CA LYS A 22 -9.01 -21.97 10.99
C LYS A 22 -7.51 -21.60 11.07
N ASP A 23 -7.15 -20.43 11.59
CA ASP A 23 -5.75 -19.98 11.66
C ASP A 23 -5.01 -20.25 12.98
N ILE A 24 -5.64 -20.85 13.99
CA ILE A 24 -4.99 -21.00 15.31
C ILE A 24 -4.05 -22.24 15.38
N ARG A 25 -4.00 -23.10 14.36
CA ARG A 25 -3.09 -24.27 14.34
C ARG A 25 -2.23 -24.38 13.07
N MET A 26 -1.61 -23.29 12.64
CA MET A 26 -0.52 -23.41 11.67
C MET A 26 0.76 -23.92 12.36
N SER A 27 1.34 -25.00 11.82
CA SER A 27 2.63 -25.51 12.29
C SER A 27 3.73 -24.48 12.08
N GLY A 28 4.77 -24.49 12.92
CA GLY A 28 5.91 -23.59 12.76
C GLY A 28 6.66 -23.78 11.42
N ILE A 29 6.47 -24.92 10.74
CA ILE A 29 6.98 -25.18 9.39
C ILE A 29 6.15 -24.41 8.36
N GLU A 30 4.81 -24.45 8.47
CA GLU A 30 3.93 -23.71 7.56
C GLU A 30 4.07 -22.20 7.72
N LYS A 31 4.25 -21.71 8.96
CA LYS A 31 4.58 -20.30 9.21
C LYS A 31 5.89 -19.88 8.52
N ARG A 32 6.95 -20.68 8.68
CA ARG A 32 8.25 -20.43 8.03
C ARG A 32 8.17 -20.51 6.51
N ARG A 33 7.40 -21.45 5.97
CA ARG A 33 7.17 -21.57 4.52
C ARG A 33 6.50 -20.30 3.98
N ARG A 34 5.43 -19.81 4.61
CA ARG A 34 4.75 -18.56 4.19
C ARG A 34 5.64 -17.32 4.31
N LEU A 35 6.48 -17.26 5.35
CA LEU A 35 7.49 -16.20 5.48
C LEU A 35 8.51 -16.27 4.35
N HIS A 36 8.97 -17.47 3.97
CA HIS A 36 9.92 -17.66 2.88
C HIS A 36 9.34 -17.29 1.51
N TRP A 37 8.06 -17.57 1.25
CA TRP A 37 7.37 -17.10 0.04
C TRP A 37 7.33 -15.57 -0.03
N ARG A 38 7.01 -14.90 1.08
CA ARG A 38 7.07 -13.44 1.20
C ARG A 38 8.48 -12.90 0.94
N GLU A 39 9.49 -13.57 1.50
CA GLU A 39 10.90 -13.17 1.34
C GLU A 39 11.40 -13.37 -0.10
N THR A 40 10.90 -14.38 -0.79
CA THR A 40 11.21 -14.67 -2.20
C THR A 40 10.49 -13.71 -3.15
N ASP A 41 9.21 -13.39 -2.91
CA ASP A 41 8.49 -12.33 -3.65
C ASP A 41 9.17 -10.97 -3.45
N MET A 42 9.65 -10.69 -2.23
CA MET A 42 10.40 -9.46 -1.95
C MET A 42 11.75 -9.39 -2.66
N GLN A 43 12.35 -10.51 -3.10
CA GLN A 43 13.62 -10.50 -3.84
C GLN A 43 13.47 -10.03 -5.29
N ASN A 44 12.28 -10.15 -5.88
CA ASN A 44 12.04 -9.71 -7.26
C ASN A 44 11.63 -8.24 -7.37
N ARG A 45 11.48 -7.56 -6.22
CA ARG A 45 11.08 -6.15 -6.12
C ARG A 45 12.29 -5.26 -5.99
N GLU A 46 12.50 -4.40 -6.97
CA GLU A 46 13.48 -3.32 -6.88
C GLU A 46 12.88 -2.19 -6.04
N ILE A 47 13.31 -2.06 -4.79
CA ILE A 47 12.82 -1.02 -3.87
C ILE A 47 13.44 0.33 -4.26
N ILE A 48 12.61 1.25 -4.73
CA ILE A 48 13.02 2.62 -5.06
C ILE A 48 13.12 3.44 -3.78
N GLY A 49 12.16 3.28 -2.88
CA GLY A 49 12.22 3.89 -1.56
C GLY A 49 11.09 3.47 -0.63
N ARG A 50 11.34 3.72 0.64
CA ARG A 50 10.40 3.54 1.74
C ARG A 50 10.34 4.83 2.55
N TRP A 51 9.15 5.22 2.95
CA TRP A 51 8.88 6.42 3.72
C TRP A 51 7.89 6.09 4.83
N LEU A 52 7.92 6.89 5.90
CA LEU A 52 6.98 6.79 7.01
C LEU A 52 6.25 8.10 7.15
N ASP A 53 4.94 8.10 6.94
CA ASP A 53 4.11 9.26 7.20
C ASP A 53 3.96 9.49 8.71
N GLU A 54 4.75 10.42 9.23
CA GLU A 54 4.78 10.76 10.66
C GLU A 54 3.66 11.73 11.09
N ARG A 55 2.71 12.05 10.20
CA ARG A 55 1.56 12.89 10.59
C ARG A 55 0.80 12.23 11.75
N PRO A 56 0.36 13.01 12.75
CA PRO A 56 -0.33 12.47 13.91
C PRO A 56 -1.50 11.59 13.49
N LEU A 57 -1.56 10.37 14.04
CA LEU A 57 -2.63 9.38 13.84
C LEU A 57 -2.64 8.61 12.50
N LEU A 58 -1.73 8.90 11.56
CA LEU A 58 -1.63 8.14 10.30
C LEU A 58 -0.58 7.03 10.44
N GLY A 59 0.70 7.39 10.58
CA GLY A 59 1.77 6.40 10.78
C GLY A 59 1.96 5.48 9.57
N ASP A 60 1.54 5.92 8.38
CA ASP A 60 1.43 5.09 7.20
C ASP A 60 2.81 4.80 6.62
N LYS A 61 3.09 3.53 6.31
CA LYS A 61 4.35 3.13 5.68
C LYS A 61 4.14 3.06 4.18
N ILE A 62 4.85 3.89 3.44
CA ILE A 62 4.75 3.98 1.99
C ILE A 62 6.00 3.32 1.39
N THR A 63 5.80 2.36 0.50
CA THR A 63 6.87 1.68 -0.24
C THR A 63 6.63 1.84 -1.72
N LEU A 64 7.59 2.44 -2.43
CA LEU A 64 7.61 2.49 -3.88
C LEU A 64 8.62 1.48 -4.40
N TYR A 65 8.17 0.59 -5.27
CA TYR A 65 9.01 -0.44 -5.84
C TYR A 65 8.66 -0.72 -7.30
N LYS A 66 9.58 -1.37 -7.98
CA LYS A 66 9.40 -1.86 -9.34
C LYS A 66 9.38 -3.38 -9.33
N GLU A 67 8.40 -3.96 -9.99
CA GLU A 67 8.22 -5.41 -10.14
C GLU A 67 7.77 -5.68 -11.58
N ASP A 68 8.42 -6.62 -12.26
CA ASP A 68 8.11 -7.02 -13.64
C ASP A 68 7.99 -5.86 -14.65
N GLY A 69 8.81 -4.82 -14.46
CA GLY A 69 8.85 -3.63 -15.34
C GLY A 69 7.77 -2.59 -15.06
N LYS A 70 6.88 -2.83 -14.09
CA LYS A 70 5.86 -1.90 -13.62
C LYS A 70 6.25 -1.29 -12.29
N TYR A 71 5.69 -0.13 -11.97
CA TYR A 71 5.90 0.53 -10.68
C TYR A 71 4.64 0.39 -9.83
N PHE A 72 4.86 0.13 -8.54
CA PHE A 72 3.80 -0.04 -7.57
C PHE A 72 4.06 0.84 -6.36
N LEU A 73 2.99 1.44 -5.85
CA LEU A 73 2.97 2.16 -4.59
C LEU A 73 2.16 1.34 -3.60
N GLU A 74 2.82 0.86 -2.55
CA GLU A 74 2.18 0.12 -1.46
C GLU A 74 2.14 1.00 -0.22
N THR A 75 0.95 1.21 0.32
CA THR A 75 0.75 1.98 1.56
C THR A 75 0.17 1.08 2.64
N TRP A 76 0.89 0.92 3.73
CA TRP A 76 0.41 0.20 4.92
C TRP A 76 -0.10 1.20 5.94
N PHE A 77 -1.39 1.15 6.22
CA PHE A 77 -2.05 2.01 7.18
C PHE A 77 -1.90 1.47 8.60
N SER A 78 -2.00 2.34 9.60
CA SER A 78 -1.89 1.96 11.01
C SER A 78 -3.01 1.02 11.50
N ASP A 79 -4.13 0.96 10.80
CA ASP A 79 -5.25 0.04 11.07
C ASP A 79 -4.98 -1.40 10.59
N GLY A 80 -3.85 -1.64 9.90
CA GLY A 80 -3.47 -2.93 9.33
C GLY A 80 -4.03 -3.18 7.92
N CYS A 81 -4.81 -2.25 7.37
CA CYS A 81 -5.16 -2.24 5.96
C CYS A 81 -3.94 -1.86 5.11
N HIS A 82 -3.98 -2.22 3.84
CA HIS A 82 -3.00 -1.73 2.87
C HIS A 82 -3.67 -1.40 1.54
N SER A 83 -3.12 -0.42 0.83
CA SER A 83 -3.39 -0.19 -0.58
C SER A 83 -2.19 -0.64 -1.41
N LEU A 84 -2.47 -1.11 -2.62
CA LEU A 84 -1.46 -1.45 -3.61
C LEU A 84 -1.94 -0.92 -4.96
N ASP A 85 -1.26 0.11 -5.43
CA ASP A 85 -1.68 0.88 -6.60
C ASP A 85 -0.59 0.81 -7.68
N GLU A 86 -0.98 0.51 -8.92
CA GLU A 86 -0.05 0.56 -10.07
C GLU A 86 0.15 2.02 -10.47
N VAL A 87 1.41 2.47 -10.50
CA VAL A 87 1.74 3.88 -10.73
C VAL A 87 2.59 4.04 -11.99
N ARG A 88 2.41 5.18 -12.66
CA ARG A 88 3.30 5.69 -13.69
C ARG A 88 4.31 6.60 -13.05
N MET A 89 5.59 6.34 -13.34
CA MET A 89 6.68 7.21 -12.94
C MET A 89 7.18 7.99 -14.15
N THR A 90 7.22 9.32 -14.03
CA THR A 90 7.66 10.24 -15.09
C THR A 90 8.80 11.11 -14.57
N ASP A 91 9.92 11.15 -15.28
CA ASP A 91 11.05 12.03 -14.94
C ASP A 91 10.71 13.49 -15.28
N ILE A 92 10.87 14.38 -14.30
CA ILE A 92 10.71 15.83 -14.42
C ILE A 92 11.94 16.53 -13.82
N PRO A 93 12.19 17.82 -14.12
CA PRO A 93 13.36 18.54 -13.60
C PRO A 93 13.51 18.50 -12.07
N GLU A 94 12.39 18.45 -11.35
CA GLU A 94 12.31 18.44 -9.88
C GLU A 94 12.52 17.05 -9.26
N GLY A 95 12.47 15.98 -10.07
CA GLY A 95 12.57 14.61 -9.61
C GLY A 95 11.72 13.64 -10.43
N ARG A 96 11.13 12.65 -9.77
CA ARG A 96 10.27 11.64 -10.41
C ARG A 96 8.84 11.80 -9.93
N LYS A 97 7.97 12.20 -10.85
CA LYS A 97 6.52 12.30 -10.61
C LYS A 97 5.92 10.91 -10.61
N VAL A 98 5.11 10.59 -9.62
CA VAL A 98 4.44 9.29 -9.44
C VAL A 98 2.94 9.54 -9.43
N GLU A 99 2.25 8.96 -10.41
CA GLU A 99 0.81 9.14 -10.65
C GLU A 99 0.15 7.78 -10.79
N ASP A 100 -1.08 7.60 -10.27
CA ASP A 100 -1.84 6.37 -10.45
C ASP A 100 -2.18 6.15 -11.95
N VAL A 101 -1.96 4.93 -12.45
CA VAL A 101 -2.33 4.54 -13.82
C VAL A 101 -3.84 4.53 -14.03
N GLY A 102 -4.62 4.23 -12.99
CA GLY A 102 -6.08 4.35 -12.97
C GLY A 102 -6.59 5.79 -13.10
N GLY A 103 -5.68 6.75 -13.04
CA GLY A 103 -5.96 8.18 -13.04
C GLY A 103 -6.33 8.66 -11.64
N ASN A 104 -6.00 9.92 -11.36
CA ASN A 104 -6.42 10.56 -10.13
C ASN A 104 -7.44 11.67 -10.43
N PHE A 105 -8.66 11.51 -9.91
CA PHE A 105 -9.74 12.48 -10.10
C PHE A 105 -9.54 13.77 -9.30
N PHE A 106 -8.70 13.72 -8.26
CA PHE A 106 -8.47 14.84 -7.34
C PHE A 106 -7.14 15.56 -7.58
N GLY A 107 -6.41 15.15 -8.63
CA GLY A 107 -5.14 15.77 -9.02
C GLY A 107 -4.01 15.55 -8.01
N GLU A 108 -4.13 14.58 -7.09
CA GLU A 108 -3.06 14.26 -6.15
C GLU A 108 -1.98 13.42 -6.84
N TYR A 109 -0.73 13.68 -6.52
CA TYR A 109 0.40 12.93 -7.02
C TYR A 109 1.53 12.97 -6.00
N PHE A 110 2.44 12.02 -6.12
CA PHE A 110 3.66 12.02 -5.34
C PHE A 110 4.82 12.50 -6.19
N LEU A 111 5.76 13.20 -5.55
CA LEU A 111 7.02 13.59 -6.18
C LEU A 111 8.17 13.03 -5.37
N VAL A 112 8.96 12.16 -6.00
CA VAL A 112 10.22 11.67 -5.43
C VAL A 112 11.33 12.60 -5.89
N THR A 113 11.83 13.43 -4.99
CA THR A 113 12.86 14.42 -5.30
C THR A 113 14.22 13.77 -5.57
N ALA A 114 15.17 14.54 -6.12
CA ALA A 114 16.55 14.09 -6.27
C ALA A 114 17.24 13.76 -4.94
N SER A 115 16.80 14.37 -3.83
CA SER A 115 17.23 14.05 -2.46
C SER A 115 16.57 12.80 -1.88
N LEU A 116 15.80 12.06 -2.68
CA LEU A 116 15.02 10.87 -2.28
C LEU A 116 13.91 11.16 -1.26
N GLN A 117 13.48 12.41 -1.14
CA GLN A 117 12.31 12.76 -0.32
C GLN A 117 11.04 12.48 -1.09
N LEU A 118 10.00 12.05 -0.39
CA LEU A 118 8.66 11.89 -0.96
C LEU A 118 7.84 13.12 -0.60
N GLN A 119 7.34 13.82 -1.61
CA GLN A 119 6.45 14.96 -1.45
C GLN A 119 5.03 14.59 -1.89
N PHE A 120 4.06 15.07 -1.13
CA PHE A 120 2.64 14.90 -1.38
C PHE A 120 2.13 16.19 -2.00
N CYS A 121 1.63 16.09 -3.22
CA CYS A 121 1.29 17.25 -4.03
C CYS A 121 -0.11 17.11 -4.61
N ASN A 122 -0.73 18.26 -4.88
CA ASN A 122 -2.00 18.37 -5.59
C ASN A 122 -1.92 19.55 -6.58
N GLU A 123 -3.06 19.95 -7.13
CA GLU A 123 -3.15 21.08 -8.07
C GLU A 123 -2.70 22.42 -7.47
N GLN A 124 -2.76 22.58 -6.13
CA GLN A 124 -2.33 23.78 -5.42
C GLN A 124 -0.84 23.76 -5.05
N GLY A 125 -0.15 22.63 -5.27
CA GLY A 125 1.26 22.43 -4.95
C GLY A 125 1.49 21.33 -3.91
N CYS A 126 2.72 21.25 -3.42
CA CYS A 126 3.13 20.24 -2.45
C CYS A 126 2.87 20.73 -1.02
N TYR A 127 2.16 19.93 -0.22
CA TYR A 127 1.68 20.31 1.11
C TYR A 127 2.37 19.54 2.24
N PHE A 128 3.01 18.41 1.93
CA PHE A 128 3.71 17.59 2.92
C PHE A 128 4.91 16.91 2.28
N GLN A 129 5.94 16.65 3.06
CA GLN A 129 7.14 15.93 2.62
C GLN A 129 7.69 15.05 3.73
N VAL A 130 8.33 13.96 3.33
CA VAL A 130 8.93 12.97 4.23
C VAL A 130 10.26 12.48 3.67
N ASP A 131 11.22 12.28 4.56
CA ASP A 131 12.54 11.75 4.22
C ASP A 131 12.49 10.22 4.04
N LYS A 132 13.32 9.71 3.12
CA LYS A 132 13.46 8.26 2.92
C LYS A 132 13.98 7.60 4.20
N LEU A 133 13.37 6.47 4.57
CA LEU A 133 13.78 5.68 5.72
C LEU A 133 15.22 5.18 5.56
N MET A 134 16.02 5.40 6.61
CA MET A 134 17.44 5.08 6.68
C MET A 134 17.77 3.59 6.42
N ALA A 135 16.83 2.68 6.68
CA ALA A 135 17.01 1.25 6.46
C ALA A 135 17.38 0.89 4.99
N ASP A 136 17.03 1.74 4.03
CA ASP A 136 17.37 1.55 2.61
C ASP A 136 18.63 2.33 2.18
N ILE A 137 19.18 3.22 3.01
CA ILE A 137 20.36 4.03 2.70
C ILE A 137 21.65 3.21 2.88
N ASP A 138 21.67 2.30 3.86
CA ASP A 138 22.82 1.43 4.15
C ASP A 138 23.08 0.36 3.07
N PHE A 139 22.08 -0.04 2.29
CA PHE A 139 22.27 -1.10 1.28
C PHE A 139 23.08 -0.61 0.07
N ASN A 140 22.95 0.67 -0.29
CA ASN A 140 23.71 1.26 -1.40
C ASN A 140 25.13 1.71 -1.02
N GLN A 141 25.44 1.85 0.28
CA GLN A 141 26.79 2.25 0.71
C GLN A 141 27.75 1.08 0.96
N ARG A 142 27.27 -0.18 0.93
CA ARG A 142 28.13 -1.37 1.07
C ARG A 142 28.64 -1.95 -0.25
N VAL A 143 28.32 -1.31 -1.36
CA VAL A 143 28.80 -1.69 -2.70
C VAL A 143 29.51 -0.49 -3.33
N ALA A 144 30.62 -0.07 -2.72
CA ALA A 144 31.61 0.84 -3.30
C ALA A 144 33.01 0.39 -2.88
#